data_AF-A0A5B7C9N7-F1
#
_entry.id   AF-A0A5B7C9N7-F1
#
_cell.length_a   1.000
_cell.length_b   1.000
_cell.length_c   1.000
_cell.angle_alpha   90.00
_cell.angle_beta   90.00
_cell.angle_gamma   90.00
#
_symmetry.space_group_name_H-M   'P 1'
#
loop_
_entity.id
_entity.type
_entity.pdbx_description
1 polymer ?
#
loop_
_entity_poly.entity_id
_entity_poly.type
_entity_poly.pdbx_seq_one_letter_code
_entity_poly.pdbx_strand_id
1 'polypeptide(L)'
;QKLKKLFLGGLKGLNSLIIDKGALPLLEELSIGPSPQLKEVPSGIYYLTKLTSLEFWDMSKDFLDRMTQDEGQDYWILHIPVVRFWLKDTETGYKSFILW
;
A
#
# COMPACT_ATOMS: atom_id res chain seq x y z
N GLN A 1 3.31 18.84 -15.48
CA GLN A 1 3.69 17.41 -15.33
C GLN A 1 2.62 16.73 -14.48
N LYS A 2 2.20 15.50 -14.80
CA LYS A 2 1.11 14.80 -14.08
C LYS A 2 1.62 13.42 -13.64
N LEU A 3 1.78 13.21 -12.33
CA LEU A 3 2.32 11.97 -11.77
C LEU A 3 1.24 10.87 -11.78
N LYS A 4 1.57 9.72 -12.37
CA LYS A 4 0.69 8.55 -12.46
C LYS A 4 1.15 7.37 -11.59
N LYS A 5 2.47 7.28 -11.35
CA LYS A 5 3.08 6.20 -10.58
C LYS A 5 3.96 6.80 -9.50
N LEU A 6 3.82 6.34 -8.27
CA LEU A 6 4.63 6.77 -7.13
C LEU A 6 5.13 5.56 -6.37
N PHE A 7 6.44 5.49 -6.19
CA PHE A 7 7.09 4.50 -5.34
C PHE A 7 7.76 5.19 -4.15
N LEU A 8 7.36 4.78 -2.95
CA LEU A 8 7.93 5.21 -1.68
C LEU A 8 8.78 4.06 -1.09
N GLY A 9 10.02 3.98 -1.56
CA GLY A 9 10.92 2.86 -1.30
C GLY A 9 11.90 3.06 -0.15
N GLY A 10 12.14 2.01 0.64
CA GLY A 10 13.25 1.95 1.60
C GLY A 10 13.13 2.90 2.80
N LEU A 11 11.93 3.39 3.10
CA LEU A 11 11.66 4.36 4.15
C LEU A 11 11.49 3.67 5.51
N LYS A 12 12.59 3.17 6.09
CA LYS A 12 12.57 2.38 7.34
C LYS A 12 11.95 3.10 8.55
N GLY A 13 11.99 4.43 8.57
CA GLY A 13 11.40 5.28 9.61
C GLY A 13 10.01 5.81 9.27
N LEU A 14 9.43 5.45 8.11
CA LEU A 14 8.07 5.83 7.77
C LEU A 14 7.12 5.11 8.71
N ASN A 15 6.46 5.87 9.59
CA ASN A 15 5.49 5.36 10.56
C ASN A 15 4.04 5.76 10.24
N SER A 16 3.87 6.80 9.43
CA SER A 16 2.58 7.34 9.00
C SER A 16 2.72 7.97 7.62
N LEU A 17 1.65 7.89 6.82
CA LEU A 17 1.53 8.57 5.55
C LEU A 17 0.13 9.17 5.47
N ILE A 18 0.06 10.48 5.22
CA ILE A 18 -1.20 11.24 5.12
C ILE A 18 -1.31 11.75 3.69
N ILE A 19 -2.45 11.50 3.06
CA ILE A 19 -2.78 11.97 1.72
C ILE A 19 -3.87 13.03 1.87
N ASP A 20 -3.52 14.27 1.55
CA ASP A 20 -4.47 15.39 1.60
C ASP A 20 -5.44 15.36 0.42
N LYS A 21 -6.63 15.94 0.64
CA LYS A 21 -7.63 16.11 -0.42
C LYS A 21 -7.03 16.93 -1.58
N GLY A 22 -7.14 16.40 -2.80
CA GLY A 22 -6.62 17.03 -4.01
C GLY A 22 -5.15 16.71 -4.30
N ALA A 23 -4.46 15.98 -3.41
CA ALA A 23 -3.14 15.45 -3.71
C ALA A 23 -3.22 14.40 -4.83
N LEU A 24 -2.19 14.38 -5.68
CA LEU A 24 -1.96 13.35 -6.70
C LEU A 24 -3.22 12.92 -7.47
N PRO A 25 -3.97 13.86 -8.08
CA PRO A 25 -5.32 13.61 -8.62
C PRO A 25 -5.37 12.65 -9.82
N LEU A 26 -4.21 12.22 -10.31
CA LEU A 26 -4.03 11.35 -11.48
C LEU A 26 -3.17 10.12 -11.16
N LEU A 27 -2.92 9.85 -9.87
CA LEU A 27 -2.18 8.67 -9.47
C LEU A 27 -2.98 7.42 -9.77
N GLU A 28 -2.36 6.52 -10.52
CA GLU A 28 -2.90 5.22 -10.93
C GLU A 28 -2.24 4.10 -10.12
N GLU A 29 -0.96 4.25 -9.76
CA GLU A 29 -0.19 3.24 -9.02
C GLU A 29 0.55 3.86 -7.83
N LEU A 30 0.33 3.29 -6.64
CA LEU A 30 1.05 3.62 -5.42
C LEU A 30 1.74 2.37 -4.89
N SER A 31 3.06 2.43 -4.73
CA SER A 31 3.86 1.34 -4.17
C SER A 31 4.61 1.86 -2.94
N ILE A 32 4.52 1.14 -1.83
CA ILE A 32 5.13 1.52 -0.55
C ILE A 32 5.96 0.35 -0.03
N GLY A 33 7.20 0.62 0.38
CA GLY A 33 8.01 -0.30 1.16
C GLY A 33 9.39 -0.60 0.57
N PRO A 34 10.28 -1.28 1.32
CA PRO A 34 10.10 -1.77 2.69
C PRO A 34 9.94 -0.64 3.72
N SER A 35 8.87 -0.73 4.53
CA SER A 35 8.49 0.26 5.53
C SER A 35 7.96 -0.41 6.81
N PRO A 36 8.81 -1.09 7.61
CA PRO A 36 8.39 -1.92 8.73
C PRO A 36 7.72 -1.15 9.90
N GLN A 37 7.90 0.17 9.96
CA GLN A 37 7.28 1.02 10.99
C GLN A 37 5.92 1.56 10.60
N LEU A 38 5.51 1.45 9.34
CA LEU A 38 4.18 1.84 8.89
C LEU A 38 3.22 0.74 9.31
N LYS A 39 2.25 1.09 10.16
CA LYS A 39 1.37 0.12 10.82
C LYS A 39 -0.03 0.07 10.24
N GLU A 40 -0.40 1.01 9.39
CA GLU A 40 -1.74 1.16 8.85
C GLU A 40 -1.70 1.70 7.42
N VAL A 41 -2.75 1.40 6.66
CA VAL A 41 -2.97 2.00 5.34
C VAL A 41 -2.89 3.52 5.44
N PRO A 42 -2.24 4.21 4.46
CA PRO A 42 -2.16 5.66 4.44
C PRO A 42 -3.52 6.35 4.64
N SER A 43 -3.59 7.27 5.60
CA SER A 43 -4.80 8.06 5.83
C SER A 43 -5.09 8.92 4.59
N GLY A 44 -6.35 9.00 4.19
CA GLY A 44 -6.76 9.76 3.00
C GLY A 44 -6.54 9.05 1.67
N ILE A 45 -6.15 7.77 1.64
CA ILE A 45 -5.96 7.03 0.38
C ILE A 45 -7.20 7.02 -0.52
N TYR A 46 -8.39 7.12 0.07
CA TYR A 46 -9.67 7.22 -0.64
C TYR A 46 -9.81 8.51 -1.48
N TYR A 47 -8.97 9.53 -1.25
CA TYR A 47 -8.90 10.71 -2.11
C TYR A 47 -8.24 10.43 -3.47
N LEU A 48 -7.49 9.32 -3.59
CA LEU A 48 -6.85 8.90 -4.83
C LEU A 48 -7.85 8.20 -5.77
N THR A 49 -8.80 8.96 -6.30
CA THR A 49 -9.92 8.45 -7.13
C THR A 49 -9.52 7.75 -8.45
N LYS A 50 -8.26 7.85 -8.86
CA LYS A 50 -7.71 7.20 -10.06
C LYS A 50 -6.83 6.00 -9.74
N LEU A 51 -6.62 5.68 -8.46
CA LEU A 51 -5.77 4.59 -8.02
C LEU A 51 -6.37 3.25 -8.43
N THR A 52 -5.62 2.50 -9.23
CA THR A 52 -6.01 1.17 -9.70
C THR A 52 -5.13 0.08 -9.09
N SER A 53 -3.90 0.41 -8.68
CA SER A 53 -2.98 -0.50 -8.02
C SER A 53 -2.38 0.10 -6.75
N LEU A 54 -2.48 -0.65 -5.66
CA LEU A 54 -1.79 -0.39 -4.41
C LEU A 54 -0.89 -1.58 -4.09
N GLU A 55 0.41 -1.32 -3.93
CA GLU A 55 1.39 -2.35 -3.65
C GLU A 55 2.16 -2.08 -2.37
N PHE A 56 2.32 -3.13 -1.58
CA PHE A 56 3.07 -3.12 -0.34
C PHE A 56 4.24 -4.07 -0.44
N TRP A 57 5.44 -3.58 -0.10
CA TRP A 57 6.68 -4.33 -0.19
C TRP A 57 7.25 -4.56 1.21
N ASP A 58 7.47 -5.83 1.58
CA ASP A 58 8.15 -6.22 2.82
C ASP A 58 7.62 -5.46 4.06
N MET A 59 6.30 -5.46 4.21
CA MET A 59 5.61 -4.86 5.36
C MET A 59 5.66 -5.78 6.59
N SER A 60 5.38 -5.21 7.76
CA SER A 60 5.30 -5.99 8.99
C SER A 60 4.10 -6.96 8.96
N LYS A 61 4.20 -8.06 9.72
CA LYS A 61 3.08 -8.98 9.91
C LYS A 61 1.85 -8.26 10.48
N ASP A 62 2.06 -7.37 11.46
CA ASP A 62 0.99 -6.57 12.07
C ASP A 62 0.22 -5.73 11.02
N PHE A 63 0.93 -5.17 10.04
CA PHE A 63 0.29 -4.45 8.93
C PHE A 63 -0.58 -5.40 8.10
N LEU A 64 -0.04 -6.57 7.76
CA LEU A 64 -0.78 -7.57 6.97
C LEU A 64 -2.02 -8.09 7.73
N ASP A 65 -1.92 -8.30 9.04
CA ASP A 65 -3.02 -8.78 9.87
C ASP A 65 -4.20 -7.77 9.89
N ARG A 66 -3.94 -6.46 9.76
CA ARG A 66 -4.99 -5.44 9.62
C ARG A 66 -5.74 -5.48 8.28
N MET A 67 -5.16 -6.16 7.30
CA MET A 67 -5.71 -6.30 5.95
C MET A 67 -6.49 -7.61 5.77
N THR A 68 -6.60 -8.41 6.83
CA THR A 68 -7.42 -9.62 6.86
C THR A 68 -8.84 -9.32 6.39
N GLN A 69 -9.36 -10.17 5.51
CA GLN A 69 -10.71 -10.05 4.98
C GLN A 69 -11.75 -10.08 6.11
N ASP A 70 -12.78 -9.22 5.99
CA ASP A 70 -13.94 -9.08 6.88
C ASP A 70 -13.66 -8.64 8.34
N GLU A 71 -12.50 -8.93 8.89
CA GLU A 71 -12.13 -8.63 10.28
C GLU A 71 -11.03 -7.55 10.41
N GLY A 72 -10.31 -7.29 9.32
CA GLY A 72 -9.20 -6.35 9.30
C GLY A 72 -9.63 -4.90 9.39
N GLN A 73 -8.97 -4.13 10.26
CA GLN A 73 -9.24 -2.70 10.46
C GLN A 73 -9.03 -1.85 9.20
N ASP A 74 -8.23 -2.34 8.26
CA ASP A 74 -7.91 -1.66 7.00
C ASP A 74 -8.60 -2.30 5.77
N TYR A 75 -9.53 -3.24 5.98
CA TYR A 75 -10.26 -3.92 4.89
C TYR A 75 -11.13 -2.98 4.03
N TRP A 76 -11.44 -1.77 4.51
CA TRP A 76 -12.23 -0.74 3.80
C TRP A 76 -11.61 -0.26 2.47
N ILE A 77 -10.36 -0.62 2.16
CA ILE A 77 -9.73 -0.32 0.87
C ILE A 77 -10.13 -1.25 -0.28
N LEU A 78 -11.08 -2.16 -0.07
CA LEU A 78 -11.63 -3.08 -1.08
C LEU A 78 -12.13 -2.41 -2.38
N HIS A 79 -12.33 -1.09 -2.38
CA HIS A 79 -12.65 -0.32 -3.57
C HIS A 79 -11.46 -0.15 -4.55
N ILE A 80 -10.23 -0.43 -4.11
CA ILE A 80 -9.04 -0.41 -4.97
C ILE A 80 -8.99 -1.71 -5.77
N PRO A 81 -8.95 -1.66 -7.12
CA PRO A 81 -9.00 -2.85 -7.97
C PRO A 81 -7.92 -3.88 -7.72
N VAL A 82 -6.69 -3.45 -7.44
CA VAL A 82 -5.56 -4.36 -7.19
C VAL A 82 -4.84 -3.93 -5.92
N VAL A 83 -4.85 -4.81 -4.92
CA VAL A 83 -4.03 -4.67 -3.71
C VAL A 83 -3.07 -5.85 -3.63
N ARG A 84 -1.78 -5.59 -3.81
CA ARG A 84 -0.73 -6.61 -3.90
C ARG A 84 0.28 -6.47 -2.78
N PHE A 85 0.68 -7.60 -2.21
CA PHE A 85 1.79 -7.69 -1.27
C PHE A 85 2.96 -8.42 -1.91
N TRP A 86 4.14 -7.86 -1.76
CA TRP A 86 5.41 -8.47 -2.12
C TRP A 86 6.15 -8.83 -0.84
N LEU A 87 6.46 -10.12 -0.69
CA LEU A 87 7.22 -10.67 0.42
C LEU A 87 8.55 -11.20 -0.09
N LYS A 88 9.62 -10.85 0.61
CA LYS A 88 10.94 -11.41 0.35
C LYS A 88 10.93 -12.92 0.53
N ASP A 89 11.31 -13.61 -0.54
CA ASP A 89 11.47 -15.05 -0.58
C ASP A 89 12.96 -15.38 -0.71
N THR A 90 13.48 -16.25 0.15
CA THR A 90 14.91 -16.55 0.22
C THR A 90 15.43 -17.34 -1.00
N GLU A 91 14.55 -17.95 -1.78
CA GLU A 91 14.91 -18.76 -2.95
C GLU A 91 14.70 -18.00 -4.26
N THR A 92 13.61 -17.23 -4.39
CA THR A 92 13.22 -16.56 -5.64
C THR A 92 13.34 -15.04 -5.61
N GLY A 93 13.82 -14.45 -4.51
CA GLY A 93 13.92 -13.02 -4.30
C GLY A 93 12.63 -12.44 -3.71
N TYR A 94 11.54 -12.41 -4.48
CA TYR A 94 10.22 -11.98 -4.00
C TYR A 94 9.11 -12.90 -4.51
N LYS A 95 8.09 -13.09 -3.68
CA LYS A 95 6.80 -13.66 -4.06
C LYS A 95 5.71 -12.64 -3.79
N SER A 96 4.63 -12.68 -4.55
CA SER A 96 3.48 -11.80 -4.32
C SER A 96 2.16 -12.55 -4.26
N PHE A 97 1.20 -11.93 -3.58
CA PHE A 97 -0.20 -12.34 -3.56
C PHE A 97 -1.10 -11.09 -3.66
N ILE A 98 -2.31 -11.30 -4.15
CA ILE A 98 -3.38 -10.29 -4.21
C ILE A 98 -4.39 -10.66 -3.13
N LEU A 99 -4.90 -9.67 -2.39
CA LEU A 99 -5.82 -9.93 -1.28
C LEU A 99 -7.27 -10.25 -1.72
N TRP A 100 -7.69 -9.90 -2.95
CA TRP A 100 -8.98 -10.26 -3.56
C TRP A 100 -8.96 -10.07 -5.08
#